data_AF-A0A945C4Z0-F1
#
_entry.id   AF-A0A945C4Z0-F1
#
_cell.length_a   1.000
_cell.length_b   1.000
_cell.length_c   1.000
_cell.angle_alpha   90.00
_cell.angle_beta   90.00
_cell.angle_gamma   90.00
#
_symmetry.space_group_name_H-M   'P 1'
#
loop_
_entity.id
_entity.type
_entity.pdbx_description
1 polymer ?
#
loop_
_entity_poly.entity_id
_entity_poly.type
_entity_poly.pdbx_seq_one_letter_code
_entity_poly.pdbx_strand_id
1 'polypeptide(L)' 'MTRKEFELYVKDLNLNTKLEKKYWIIYEKINENGSPLSYNQRANLLLEELRNMKKLLNVFILFFISNIYI' A
#
# COMPACT_ATOMS: atom_id res chain seq x y z
N MET A 1 0.46 -3.39 -13.76
CA MET A 1 0.25 -1.99 -13.35
C MET A 1 1.54 -1.20 -13.53
N THR A 2 1.45 -0.06 -14.19
CA THR A 2 2.53 0.92 -14.34
C THR A 2 2.72 1.72 -13.04
N ARG A 3 3.86 2.40 -12.91
CA ARG A 3 4.14 3.30 -11.76
C ARG A 3 3.02 4.34 -11.56
N LYS A 4 2.56 4.94 -12.65
CA LYS A 4 1.50 5.97 -12.63
C LYS A 4 0.16 5.44 -12.10
N GLU A 5 -0.19 4.20 -12.44
CA GLU A 5 -1.40 3.55 -11.92
C GLU A 5 -1.29 3.31 -10.40
N PHE A 6 -0.10 2.96 -9.90
CA PHE A 6 0.13 2.85 -8.46
C PHE A 6 0.08 4.21 -7.76
N GLU A 7 0.62 5.27 -8.36
CA GLU A 7 0.54 6.63 -7.81
C GLU A 7 -0.91 7.10 -7.65
N LEU A 8 -1.76 6.85 -8.65
CA LEU A 8 -3.19 7.15 -8.55
C LEU A 8 -3.85 6.35 -7.43
N TYR A 9 -3.56 5.05 -7.35
CA TYR A 9 -4.15 4.19 -6.32
C TYR A 9 -3.74 4.61 -4.90
N VAL A 10 -2.46 4.94 -4.70
CA VAL A 10 -1.94 5.43 -3.40
C VAL A 10 -2.64 6.72 -2.99
N LYS A 11 -2.85 7.65 -3.94
CA LYS A 11 -3.60 8.88 -3.70
C LYS A 11 -5.06 8.61 -3.35
N ASP A 12 -5.73 7.72 -4.07
CA ASP A 12 -7.13 7.35 -3.80
C ASP A 12 -7.32 6.68 -2.43
N LEU A 13 -6.31 5.96 -1.94
CA LEU A 13 -6.33 5.39 -0.59
C LEU A 13 -6.21 6.44 0.52
N ASN A 14 -5.85 7.68 0.18
CA ASN A 14 -5.67 8.78 1.13
C ASN A 14 -4.80 8.37 2.33
N LEU A 15 -3.69 7.66 2.04
CA LEU A 15 -2.76 7.20 3.06
C LEU A 15 -2.08 8.40 3.72
N ASN A 16 -1.77 8.29 5.02
CA ASN A 16 -0.90 9.27 5.65
C ASN A 16 0.52 9.22 5.05
N THR A 17 1.26 10.32 5.19
CA THR A 17 2.59 10.51 4.59
C THR A 17 3.60 9.43 5.00
N LYS A 18 3.46 8.86 6.21
CA LYS A 18 4.34 7.80 6.72
C LYS A 18 4.10 6.48 6.00
N LEU A 19 2.83 6.10 5.81
CA LEU A 19 2.45 4.88 5.09
C LEU A 19 2.77 4.98 3.61
N GLU A 20 2.51 6.13 2.99
CA GLU A 20 2.89 6.39 1.61
C GLU A 20 4.41 6.25 1.39
N LYS A 21 5.22 6.87 2.25
CA LYS A 21 6.68 6.71 2.19
C LYS A 21 7.11 5.25 2.33
N LYS A 22 6.48 4.51 3.25
CA LYS A 22 6.74 3.07 3.42
C LYS A 22 6.40 2.29 2.15
N TYR A 23 5.28 2.60 1.51
CA TYR A 23 4.88 1.96 0.25
C TYR A 23 5.93 2.18 -0.85
N TRP A 24 6.40 3.42 -1.03
CA TRP A 24 7.39 3.72 -2.07
C TRP A 24 8.75 3.04 -1.84
N ILE A 25 9.17 2.87 -0.58
CA ILE A 25 10.37 2.08 -0.25
C ILE A 25 10.20 0.61 -0.68
N ILE A 26 9.03 0.02 -0.40
CA ILE A 26 8.72 -1.35 -0.83
C ILE A 26 8.66 -1.44 -2.37
N TYR A 27 8.07 -0.43 -3.02
CA TYR A 27 8.03 -0.32 -4.46
C TYR A 27 9.41 -0.39 -5.09
N GLU A 28 10.37 0.39 -4.58
CA GLU A 28 11.75 0.36 -5.10
C GLU A 28 12.42 -0.98 -4.87
N LYS A 29 12.25 -1.58 -3.69
CA LYS A 29 12.83 -2.89 -3.36
C LYS A 29 12.28 -4.01 -4.26
N ILE A 30 10.99 -4.03 -4.54
CA ILE A 30 10.36 -5.04 -5.41
C ILE A 30 10.78 -4.82 -6.87
N ASN A 31 10.95 -3.56 -7.27
CA ASN A 31 11.34 -3.20 -8.62
C ASN A 31 12.85 -3.17 -8.86
N GLU A 32 13.65 -3.58 -7.89
CA GLU A 32 15.11 -3.61 -7.99
C GLU A 32 15.57 -4.41 -9.22
N ASN A 33 16.65 -3.93 -9.84
CA ASN A 33 17.24 -4.58 -11.00
C ASN A 33 17.81 -5.94 -10.60
N GLY A 34 17.61 -6.95 -11.44
CA GLY A 34 18.04 -8.32 -11.15
C GLY A 34 17.10 -9.10 -10.23
N SER A 35 15.98 -8.53 -9.78
CA SER A 35 14.97 -9.30 -9.06
C SER A 35 14.42 -10.43 -9.95
N PRO A 36 14.33 -11.68 -9.42
CA PRO A 36 13.87 -12.85 -10.19
C PRO A 36 12.37 -12.82 -10.48
N LEU A 37 11.65 -11.83 -9.94
CA LEU A 37 10.21 -11.70 -10.10
C LEU A 37 9.84 -11.16 -11.48
N SER A 38 8.90 -11.84 -12.13
CA SER A 38 8.25 -11.32 -13.33
C SER A 38 7.46 -10.04 -13.01
N TYR A 39 7.19 -9.26 -14.06
CA TYR A 39 6.39 -8.04 -13.95
C TYR A 39 5.03 -8.26 -13.24
N ASN A 40 4.32 -9.35 -13.57
CA ASN A 40 3.03 -9.67 -12.96
C ASN A 40 3.16 -10.02 -11.47
N GLN A 41 4.19 -10.76 -11.09
CA GLN A 41 4.45 -11.08 -9.67
C GLN A 41 4.75 -9.81 -8.86
N ARG A 42 5.60 -8.92 -9.39
CA ARG A 42 5.90 -7.62 -8.77
C ARG A 42 4.62 -6.80 -8.56
N ALA A 43 3.78 -6.70 -9.60
CA ALA A 43 2.53 -5.97 -9.52
C ALA A 43 1.57 -6.55 -8.48
N ASN A 44 1.46 -7.88 -8.40
CA ASN A 44 0.59 -8.55 -7.42
C ASN A 44 1.04 -8.31 -5.97
N LEU A 45 2.35 -8.40 -5.70
CA LEU A 45 2.91 -8.10 -4.37
C LEU A 45 2.63 -6.65 -3.96
N LEU A 46 2.84 -5.71 -4.88
CA LEU A 46 2.58 -4.29 -4.60
C LEU A 46 1.10 -4.00 -4.35
N LEU A 47 0.19 -4.68 -5.05
CA LEU A 47 -1.24 -4.60 -4.81
C LEU A 47 -1.64 -5.18 -3.45
N GLU A 48 -1.03 -6.30 -3.07
CA GLU A 48 -1.25 -6.92 -1.77
C GLU A 48 -0.81 -6.00 -0.62
N GLU A 49 0.34 -5.35 -0.74
CA GLU A 49 0.80 -4.36 0.24
C GLU A 49 -0.17 -3.19 0.39
N LEU A 50 -0.69 -2.65 -0.71
CA LEU A 50 -1.72 -1.59 -0.66
C LEU A 50 -3.01 -2.06 0.03
N ARG A 51 -3.45 -3.30 -0.23
CA ARG A 51 -4.61 -3.89 0.45
C ARG A 51 -4.38 -4.04 1.94
N ASN A 52 -3.19 -4.47 2.34
CA ASN A 52 -2.80 -4.61 3.74
C ASN A 52 -2.77 -3.25 4.45
N MET A 53 -2.22 -2.21 3.81
CA MET A 53 -2.23 -0.85 4.37
C MET A 53 -3.66 -0.30 4.53
N LYS A 54 -4.54 -0.51 3.54
CA LYS A 54 -5.96 -0.14 3.64
C LYS A 54 -6.66 -0.88 4.79
N LYS A 55 -6.42 -2.19 4.93
CA LYS A 55 -7.01 -2.99 6.01
C LYS A 55 -6.57 -2.49 7.37
N LEU A 56 -5.29 -2.17 7.54
CA LEU A 56 -4.78 -1.57 8.78
C LEU A 56 -5.49 -0.25 9.09
N LEU A 57 -5.64 0.64 8.10
CA LEU A 57 -6.36 1.91 8.27
C LEU A 57 -7.81 1.67 8.73
N ASN A 58 -8.53 0.75 8.10
CA ASN A 58 -9.90 0.41 8.45
C ASN A 58 -10.01 -0.16 9.87
N VAL A 59 -9.07 -1.02 10.29
CA VAL A 59 -9.04 -1.59 11.65
C VAL A 59 -8.80 -0.49 12.68
N PHE A 60 -7.90 0.46 12.41
CA PHE A 60 -7.69 1.62 13.27
C PHE A 60 -8.98 2.44 13.40
N ILE A 61 -9.61 2.78 12.28
CA ILE A 61 -10.87 3.54 12.28
C ILE A 61 -11.95 2.82 13.09
N LEU A 62 -12.12 1.51 12.88
CA LEU A 62 -13.08 0.70 13.63
C LEU A 62 -12.81 0.76 15.14
N PHE A 63 -11.55 0.64 15.57
CA PHE A 63 -11.16 0.70 16.97
C PHE A 63 -11.39 2.08 17.61
N PHE A 64 -11.14 3.16 16.85
CA PHE A 64 -11.41 4.52 17.31
C PHE A 64 -12.92 4.80 17.43
N ILE A 65 -13.71 4.36 16.45
CA ILE A 65 -15.16 4.50 16.48
C ILE A 65 -15.75 3.74 17.66
N SER A 66 -15.36 2.48 17.89
CA SER A 66 -15.91 1.70 19.00
C SER A 66 -15.52 2.21 20.39
N ASN A 67 -14.39 2.93 20.53
CA ASN A 67 -14.03 3.61 21.79
C ASN A 67 -14.77 4.95 22.03
N ILE A 68 -15.36 5.56 21.00
CA ILE A 68 -16.13 6.82 21.14
C ILE A 68 -17.58 6.53 21.60
N TYR A 69 -18.09 5.34 21.31
CA TYR A 69 -19.45 4.92 21.67
C TYR A 69 -19.55 4.14 23.00
N ILE A 70 -18.48 4.14 23.82
CA ILE A 70 -18.42 3.61 25.20
C ILE A 70 -18.15 4.78 26.14
#